data_AF-D7J7N2-F1
#
_entry.id   AF-D7J7N2-F1
#
_cell.length_a   1.000
_cell.length_b   1.000
_cell.length_c   1.000
_cell.angle_alpha   90.00
_cell.angle_beta   90.00
_cell.angle_gamma   90.00
#
_symmetry.space_group_name_H-M   'P 1'
#
loop_
_entity.id
_entity.type
_entity.pdbx_description
1 polymer ?
#
loop_
_entity_poly.entity_id
_entity_poly.type
_entity_poly.pdbx_seq_one_letter_code
_entity_poly.pdbx_strand_id
1 'polypeptide(L)'
;MIETYFNNLMQEVERKMGIESSRMEGEQVIRTCQEMVSFLRERSRELKDYVLNHPFSNVEEEICFFKYYKPALTGRLLYYYRVYQIESGCSCCPEIARMHYRKAMKEYQRKLERYLPFYQYYRSGATYRDHYYFRRAKKELSPESGSFMLEEDSVMSTGYDLLAARLIAAEMLLGYLNRKVLLAMEGAYAVQEKEHHWTDRKAAAVELIYGIWAMGSVDNGRVSIVELVMLFEQMFHIDLGDVYHTFISMRNRKNSRTAYLDQMKERLLKRMDETDG
;
A
#
# COMPACT_ATOMS: atom_id res chain seq x y z
N MET A 1 -10.31 -6.91 35.70
CA MET A 1 -11.57 -7.45 35.15
C MET A 1 -11.87 -6.89 33.77
N ILE A 2 -11.84 -5.56 33.57
CA ILE A 2 -12.03 -4.96 32.24
C ILE A 2 -10.91 -5.29 31.25
N GLU A 3 -9.65 -5.35 31.71
CA GLU A 3 -8.49 -5.68 30.88
C GLU A 3 -8.64 -7.07 30.24
N THR A 4 -8.99 -8.08 31.04
CA THR A 4 -9.21 -9.45 30.55
C THR A 4 -10.35 -9.50 29.53
N TYR A 5 -11.47 -8.82 29.81
CA TYR A 5 -12.59 -8.72 28.88
C TYR A 5 -12.16 -8.07 27.56
N PHE A 6 -11.45 -6.94 27.63
CA PHE A 6 -10.96 -6.22 26.48
C PHE A 6 -9.94 -7.03 25.67
N ASN A 7 -9.01 -7.73 26.32
CA ASN A 7 -8.02 -8.56 25.64
C ASN A 7 -8.70 -9.69 24.86
N ASN A 8 -9.71 -10.35 25.43
CA ASN A 8 -10.50 -11.38 24.74
C ASN A 8 -11.25 -10.79 23.53
N LEU A 9 -11.90 -9.64 23.72
CA LEU A 9 -12.59 -8.90 22.66
C LEU A 9 -11.62 -8.54 21.51
N MET A 10 -10.43 -8.04 21.85
CA MET A 10 -9.43 -7.66 20.86
C MET A 10 -8.84 -8.84 20.11
N GLN A 11 -8.61 -9.98 20.78
CA GLN A 11 -8.18 -11.21 20.11
C GLN A 11 -9.23 -11.69 19.08
N GLU A 12 -10.52 -11.61 19.41
CA GLU A 12 -11.59 -11.91 18.45
C GLU A 12 -11.55 -10.98 17.25
N VAL A 13 -11.40 -9.67 17.50
CA VAL A 13 -11.30 -8.64 16.46
C VAL A 13 -10.10 -8.88 15.55
N GLU A 14 -8.92 -9.13 16.12
CA GLU A 14 -7.68 -9.36 15.38
C GLU A 14 -7.74 -10.64 14.56
N ARG A 15 -8.30 -11.71 15.11
CA ARG A 15 -8.54 -12.96 14.36
C ARG A 15 -9.43 -12.71 13.15
N LYS A 16 -10.53 -11.98 13.31
CA LYS A 16 -11.43 -11.67 12.19
C LYS A 16 -10.76 -10.77 11.16
N MET A 17 -10.04 -9.74 11.60
CA MET A 17 -9.25 -8.89 10.71
C MET A 17 -8.19 -9.68 9.91
N GLY A 18 -7.54 -10.66 10.54
CA GLY A 18 -6.57 -11.54 9.88
C GLY A 18 -7.20 -12.40 8.78
N ILE A 19 -8.39 -12.97 9.03
CA ILE A 19 -9.13 -13.77 8.02
C ILE A 19 -9.53 -12.90 6.83
N GLU A 20 -9.98 -11.67 7.08
CA GLU A 20 -10.44 -10.75 6.03
C GLU A 20 -9.30 -10.03 5.31
N SER A 21 -8.04 -10.19 5.75
CA SER A 21 -6.89 -9.46 5.21
C SER A 21 -6.67 -9.68 3.71
N SER A 22 -6.83 -10.92 3.23
CA SER A 22 -6.68 -11.26 1.80
C SER A 22 -7.79 -10.65 0.93
N ARG A 23 -8.99 -10.45 1.49
CA ARG A 23 -10.12 -9.85 0.77
C ARG A 23 -9.99 -8.32 0.64
N MET A 24 -9.12 -7.72 1.43
CA MET A 24 -8.82 -6.28 1.39
C MET A 24 -7.90 -5.89 0.22
N GLU A 25 -7.49 -6.82 -0.64
CA GLU A 25 -6.63 -6.54 -1.81
C GLU A 25 -7.39 -6.63 -3.14
N GLY A 26 -8.53 -7.31 -3.17
CA GLY A 26 -9.30 -7.58 -4.40
C GLY A 26 -10.60 -6.78 -4.54
N GLU A 27 -11.50 -7.28 -5.38
CA GLU A 27 -12.80 -6.64 -5.68
C GLU A 27 -13.78 -6.65 -4.49
N GLN A 28 -13.50 -7.47 -3.47
CA GLN A 28 -14.39 -7.66 -2.31
C GLN A 28 -14.20 -6.60 -1.21
N VAL A 29 -13.24 -5.67 -1.37
CA VAL A 29 -12.88 -4.67 -0.33
C VAL A 29 -14.09 -3.93 0.21
N ILE A 30 -14.99 -3.45 -0.66
CA ILE A 30 -16.17 -2.67 -0.25
C ILE A 30 -17.08 -3.52 0.64
N ARG A 31 -17.36 -4.76 0.23
CA ARG A 31 -18.20 -5.70 0.98
C ARG A 31 -17.55 -6.06 2.32
N THR A 32 -16.27 -6.40 2.30
CA THR A 32 -15.50 -6.70 3.52
C THR A 32 -15.52 -5.52 4.49
N CYS A 33 -15.38 -4.27 4.01
CA CYS A 33 -15.48 -3.10 4.87
C CYS A 33 -16.87 -2.94 5.50
N GLN A 34 -17.95 -3.19 4.76
CA GLN A 34 -19.33 -3.12 5.30
C GLN A 34 -19.56 -4.17 6.40
N GLU A 35 -19.11 -5.40 6.17
CA GLU A 35 -19.19 -6.50 7.13
C GLU A 35 -18.37 -6.19 8.39
N MET A 36 -17.14 -5.67 8.23
CA MET A 36 -16.27 -5.30 9.34
C MET A 36 -16.78 -4.09 10.11
N VAL A 37 -17.33 -3.07 9.45
CA VAL A 37 -17.95 -1.92 10.13
C VAL A 37 -19.14 -2.38 10.98
N SER A 38 -19.98 -3.27 10.46
CA SER A 38 -21.13 -3.80 11.18
C SER A 38 -20.70 -4.59 12.43
N PHE A 39 -19.74 -5.49 12.26
CA PHE A 39 -19.14 -6.27 13.34
C PHE A 39 -18.48 -5.39 14.42
N LEU A 40 -17.61 -4.46 14.03
CA LEU A 40 -16.91 -3.59 14.98
C LEU A 40 -17.86 -2.64 15.71
N ARG A 41 -18.96 -2.21 15.07
CA ARG A 41 -20.01 -1.41 15.71
C ARG A 41 -20.79 -2.21 16.76
N GLU A 42 -21.00 -3.51 16.53
CA GLU A 42 -21.60 -4.40 17.52
C GLU A 42 -20.67 -4.61 18.72
N ARG A 43 -19.40 -4.97 18.48
CA ARG A 43 -18.38 -5.08 19.55
C ARG A 43 -18.18 -3.78 20.33
N SER A 44 -18.31 -2.62 19.68
CA SER A 44 -18.26 -1.31 20.35
C SER A 44 -19.45 -1.06 21.26
N ARG A 45 -20.65 -1.55 20.89
CA ARG A 45 -21.85 -1.50 21.75
C ARG A 45 -21.69 -2.41 22.96
N GLU A 46 -21.22 -3.63 22.76
CA GLU A 46 -20.95 -4.56 23.88
C GLU A 46 -19.91 -4.01 24.86
N LEU A 47 -18.83 -3.40 24.36
CA LEU A 47 -17.83 -2.75 25.21
C LEU A 47 -18.45 -1.59 26.01
N LYS A 48 -19.33 -0.80 25.39
CA LYS A 48 -20.08 0.27 26.08
C LYS A 48 -20.97 -0.31 27.18
N ASP A 49 -21.76 -1.33 26.87
CA ASP A 49 -22.68 -1.95 27.82
C ASP A 49 -21.91 -2.62 28.98
N TYR A 50 -20.76 -3.24 28.70
CA TYR A 50 -19.90 -3.81 29.74
C TYR A 50 -19.42 -2.74 30.73
N VAL A 51 -18.91 -1.60 30.22
CA VAL A 51 -18.39 -0.49 31.05
C VAL A 51 -19.50 0.20 31.85
N LEU A 52 -20.71 0.29 31.30
CA LEU A 52 -21.85 0.86 32.03
C LEU A 52 -22.28 -0.04 33.19
N ASN A 53 -22.17 -1.36 33.05
CA ASN A 53 -22.51 -2.32 34.10
C ASN A 53 -21.36 -2.59 35.09
N HIS A 54 -20.12 -2.22 34.73
CA HIS A 54 -18.92 -2.40 35.55
C HIS A 54 -18.18 -1.06 35.69
N PRO A 55 -18.55 -0.22 36.66
CA PRO A 55 -17.90 1.07 36.86
C PRO A 55 -16.41 0.88 37.17
N PHE A 56 -15.59 1.86 36.75
CA PHE A 56 -14.16 1.82 37.00
C PHE A 56 -13.84 1.86 38.49
N SER A 57 -12.89 1.03 38.89
CA SER A 57 -12.44 0.85 40.26
C SER A 57 -11.61 2.05 40.75
N ASN A 58 -10.90 2.71 39.83
CA ASN A 58 -10.06 3.88 40.09
C ASN A 58 -9.87 4.73 38.82
N VAL A 59 -9.19 5.87 38.98
CA VAL A 59 -8.97 6.83 37.90
C VAL A 59 -7.99 6.28 36.85
N GLU A 60 -7.06 5.43 37.27
CA GLU A 60 -6.06 4.81 36.41
C GLU A 60 -6.72 3.80 35.44
N GLU A 61 -7.71 3.05 35.91
CA GLU A 61 -8.51 2.13 35.08
C GLU A 61 -9.34 2.92 34.06
N GLU A 62 -9.92 4.06 34.45
CA GLU A 62 -10.61 4.98 33.56
C GLU A 62 -9.69 5.56 32.47
N ILE A 63 -8.52 6.07 32.88
CA ILE A 63 -7.50 6.59 31.97
C ILE A 63 -7.05 5.51 30.99
N CYS A 64 -6.78 4.29 31.49
CA CYS A 64 -6.36 3.17 30.67
C CYS A 64 -7.42 2.82 29.62
N PHE A 65 -8.70 2.83 30.01
CA PHE A 65 -9.82 2.61 29.11
C PHE A 65 -9.88 3.66 27.99
N PHE A 66 -9.79 4.95 28.32
CA PHE A 66 -9.89 6.04 27.33
C PHE A 66 -8.61 6.28 26.53
N LYS A 67 -7.45 5.86 27.03
CA LYS A 67 -6.15 6.00 26.34
C LYS A 67 -5.85 4.83 25.41
N TYR A 68 -6.18 3.60 25.81
CA TYR A 68 -5.76 2.39 25.11
C TYR A 68 -6.94 1.54 24.62
N TYR A 69 -7.88 1.18 25.50
CA TYR A 69 -8.89 0.18 25.16
C TYR A 69 -9.91 0.67 24.15
N LYS A 70 -10.64 1.74 24.50
CA LYS A 70 -11.65 2.33 23.62
C LYS A 70 -11.03 2.83 22.30
N PRO A 71 -9.88 3.53 22.29
CA PRO A 71 -9.25 3.95 21.04
C PRO A 71 -8.83 2.81 20.12
N ALA A 72 -8.34 1.69 20.65
CA ALA A 72 -7.90 0.56 19.83
C ALA A 72 -9.05 -0.08 19.03
N LEU A 73 -10.23 -0.23 19.65
CA LEU A 73 -11.42 -0.73 18.96
C LEU A 73 -12.02 0.31 18.01
N THR A 74 -12.18 1.55 18.50
CA THR A 74 -12.75 2.67 17.72
C THR A 74 -11.88 3.01 16.51
N GLY A 75 -10.56 2.92 16.65
CA GLY A 75 -9.61 3.17 15.56
C GLY A 75 -9.73 2.16 14.43
N ARG A 76 -9.95 0.87 14.74
CA ARG A 76 -10.22 -0.17 13.74
C ARG A 76 -11.55 0.08 13.02
N LEU A 77 -12.59 0.48 13.76
CA LEU A 77 -13.88 0.83 13.17
C LEU A 77 -13.74 2.01 12.20
N LEU A 78 -13.05 3.08 12.63
CA LEU A 78 -12.76 4.23 11.79
C LEU A 78 -11.95 3.83 10.56
N TYR A 79 -10.94 2.98 10.70
CA TYR A 79 -10.14 2.49 9.57
C TYR A 79 -11.02 1.87 8.48
N TYR A 80 -11.84 0.86 8.79
CA TYR A 80 -12.69 0.20 7.79
C TYR A 80 -13.73 1.15 7.19
N TYR A 81 -14.30 2.04 8.00
CA TYR A 81 -15.23 3.05 7.49
C TYR A 81 -14.54 4.01 6.50
N ARG A 82 -13.28 4.38 6.74
CA ARG A 82 -12.51 5.25 5.84
C ARG A 82 -12.06 4.54 4.58
N VAL A 83 -11.64 3.27 4.66
CA VAL A 83 -11.36 2.47 3.47
C VAL A 83 -12.61 2.37 2.60
N TYR A 84 -13.78 2.06 3.19
CA TYR A 84 -15.05 2.03 2.48
C TYR A 84 -15.33 3.34 1.73
N GLN A 85 -15.17 4.49 2.40
CA GLN A 85 -15.39 5.82 1.77
C GLN A 85 -14.43 6.09 0.61
N ILE A 86 -13.17 5.67 0.72
CA ILE A 86 -12.16 5.90 -0.31
C ILE A 86 -12.39 4.99 -1.51
N GLU A 87 -12.65 3.71 -1.27
CA GLU A 87 -12.82 2.71 -2.34
C GLU A 87 -14.14 2.90 -3.09
N SER A 88 -15.23 3.24 -2.39
CA SER A 88 -16.52 3.54 -3.04
C SER A 88 -16.49 4.77 -3.94
N GLY A 89 -15.58 5.71 -3.68
CA GLY A 89 -15.33 6.88 -4.52
C GLY A 89 -14.21 6.71 -5.54
N CYS A 90 -13.60 5.51 -5.64
CA CYS A 90 -12.46 5.27 -6.52
C CYS A 90 -12.90 4.92 -7.95
N SER A 91 -12.13 5.38 -8.94
CA SER A 91 -12.33 5.01 -10.35
C SER A 91 -11.68 3.66 -10.66
N CYS A 92 -12.21 2.93 -11.66
CA CYS A 92 -11.60 1.71 -12.20
C CYS A 92 -10.34 1.98 -13.04
N CYS A 93 -10.06 3.24 -13.41
CA CYS A 93 -8.85 3.60 -14.15
C CYS A 93 -7.63 3.67 -13.22
N PRO A 94 -6.56 2.89 -13.45
CA PRO A 94 -5.40 2.82 -12.54
C PRO A 94 -4.71 4.16 -12.29
N GLU A 95 -4.57 5.00 -13.31
CA GLU A 95 -3.93 6.31 -13.17
C GLU A 95 -4.74 7.28 -12.30
N ILE A 96 -6.06 7.31 -12.52
CA ILE A 96 -7.00 8.13 -11.74
C ILE A 96 -7.08 7.59 -10.30
N ALA A 97 -7.15 6.28 -10.12
CA ALA A 97 -7.11 5.61 -8.82
C ALA A 97 -5.84 5.96 -8.04
N ARG A 98 -4.67 5.93 -8.70
CA ARG A 98 -3.39 6.32 -8.09
C ARG A 98 -3.40 7.76 -7.61
N MET A 99 -3.90 8.69 -8.43
CA MET A 99 -4.04 10.09 -8.03
C MET A 99 -5.02 10.25 -6.86
N HIS A 100 -6.13 9.51 -6.87
CA HIS A 100 -7.12 9.47 -5.79
C HIS A 100 -6.51 9.02 -4.46
N TYR A 101 -5.80 7.89 -4.44
CA TYR A 101 -5.14 7.39 -3.23
C TYR A 101 -4.06 8.36 -2.71
N ARG A 102 -3.24 8.94 -3.60
CA ARG A 102 -2.24 9.95 -3.22
C ARG A 102 -2.88 11.21 -2.64
N LYS A 103 -3.99 11.67 -3.22
CA LYS A 103 -4.75 12.81 -2.70
C LYS A 103 -5.30 12.53 -1.31
N ALA A 104 -5.89 11.34 -1.10
CA ALA A 104 -6.38 10.90 0.20
C ALA A 104 -5.25 10.88 1.25
N MET A 105 -4.08 10.32 0.92
CA MET A 105 -2.92 10.33 1.82
C MET A 105 -2.51 11.74 2.27
N LYS A 106 -2.38 12.69 1.32
CA LYS A 106 -2.01 14.08 1.62
C LYS A 106 -3.07 14.79 2.48
N GLU A 107 -4.34 14.46 2.31
CA GLU A 107 -5.40 15.00 3.16
C GLU A 107 -5.29 14.49 4.60
N TYR A 108 -5.02 13.20 4.78
CA TYR A 108 -4.83 12.60 6.10
C TYR A 108 -3.60 13.13 6.82
N GLN A 109 -2.48 13.29 6.11
CA GLN A 109 -1.26 13.88 6.68
C GLN A 109 -1.52 15.31 7.21
N ARG A 110 -2.20 16.16 6.42
CA ARG A 110 -2.59 17.50 6.85
C ARG A 110 -3.54 17.50 8.06
N LYS A 111 -4.49 16.56 8.12
CA LYS A 111 -5.37 16.41 9.29
C LYS A 111 -4.59 16.01 10.54
N LEU A 112 -3.53 15.21 10.39
CA LEU A 112 -2.69 14.80 11.50
C LEU A 112 -1.85 15.97 12.06
N GLU A 113 -1.35 16.85 11.19
CA GLU A 113 -0.55 18.02 11.60
C GLU A 113 -1.31 18.94 12.57
N ARG A 114 -2.64 19.06 12.41
CA ARG A 114 -3.50 19.89 13.27
C ARG A 114 -3.40 19.53 14.77
N TYR A 115 -3.13 18.27 15.09
CA TYR A 115 -3.05 17.78 16.46
C TYR A 115 -1.67 17.18 16.78
N LEU A 116 -0.63 17.64 16.06
CA LEU A 116 0.73 17.11 16.18
C LEU A 116 1.26 17.05 17.63
N PRO A 117 1.07 18.06 18.51
CA PRO A 117 1.54 17.98 19.89
C PRO A 117 0.90 16.84 20.68
N PHE A 118 -0.41 16.60 20.47
CA PHE A 118 -1.11 15.48 21.11
C PHE A 118 -0.59 14.14 20.57
N TYR A 119 -0.35 14.02 19.27
CA TYR A 119 0.18 12.78 18.69
C TYR A 119 1.62 12.49 19.12
N GLN A 120 2.46 13.51 19.26
CA GLN A 120 3.80 13.36 19.84
C GLN A 120 3.73 12.86 21.27
N TYR A 121 2.85 13.46 22.09
CA TYR A 121 2.57 12.98 23.45
C TYR A 121 2.13 11.51 23.44
N TYR A 122 1.11 11.16 22.65
CA TYR A 122 0.55 9.82 22.62
C TYR A 122 1.57 8.77 22.19
N ARG A 123 2.35 9.04 21.13
CA ARG A 123 3.38 8.12 20.63
C ARG A 123 4.58 7.97 21.56
N SER A 124 4.89 8.99 22.36
CA SER A 124 5.99 8.92 23.33
C SER A 124 5.73 7.95 24.48
N GLY A 125 4.48 7.48 24.66
CA GLY A 125 4.09 6.67 25.81
C GLY A 125 4.08 7.45 27.13
N ALA A 126 4.25 8.78 27.08
CA ALA A 126 4.25 9.63 28.25
C ALA A 126 2.90 9.59 29.00
N THR A 127 2.96 9.83 30.31
CA THR A 127 1.81 9.76 31.23
C THR A 127 1.53 11.07 31.96
N TYR A 128 2.43 12.06 31.85
CA TYR A 128 2.36 13.32 32.61
C TYR A 128 1.13 14.19 32.31
N ARG A 129 0.39 13.92 31.22
CA ARG A 129 -0.88 14.59 30.87
C ARG A 129 -2.08 13.63 30.83
N ASP A 130 -1.96 12.41 31.35
CA ASP A 130 -3.02 11.42 31.23
C ASP A 130 -4.31 11.86 31.93
N HIS A 131 -4.20 12.44 33.13
CA HIS A 131 -5.35 13.04 33.81
C HIS A 131 -5.99 14.20 33.04
N TYR A 132 -5.23 14.93 32.24
CA TYR A 132 -5.74 16.04 31.43
C TYR A 132 -6.50 15.53 30.19
N TYR A 133 -5.96 14.50 29.51
CA TYR A 133 -6.49 14.00 28.24
C TYR A 133 -7.57 12.92 28.41
N PHE A 134 -7.43 12.00 29.38
CA PHE A 134 -8.18 10.74 29.40
C PHE A 134 -9.07 10.54 30.62
N ARG A 135 -9.32 11.60 31.39
CA ARG A 135 -10.30 11.59 32.47
C ARG A 135 -11.63 12.15 31.98
N ARG A 136 -12.76 11.50 32.33
CA ARG A 136 -14.09 12.07 32.05
C ARG A 136 -14.30 13.31 32.93
N ALA A 137 -14.97 14.31 32.37
CA ALA A 137 -15.25 15.63 32.91
C ALA A 137 -14.12 16.69 32.77
N LYS A 138 -14.30 17.57 31.78
CA LYS A 138 -13.98 18.99 31.90
C LYS A 138 -15.21 19.80 31.50
N LYS A 139 -15.75 20.56 32.46
CA LYS A 139 -16.64 21.70 32.19
C LYS A 139 -15.87 22.92 31.65
N GLU A 140 -14.54 22.82 31.54
CA GLU A 140 -13.69 23.90 31.07
C GLU A 140 -13.47 23.83 29.56
N LEU A 141 -13.83 24.92 28.88
CA LEU A 141 -13.52 25.17 27.47
C LEU A 141 -12.00 25.26 27.30
N SER A 142 -11.39 24.28 26.64
CA SER A 142 -9.97 24.36 26.24
C SER A 142 -9.85 24.86 24.79
N PRO A 143 -9.06 25.91 24.51
CA PRO A 143 -8.80 26.40 23.14
C PRO A 143 -8.05 25.39 22.27
N GLU A 144 -7.28 24.48 22.90
CA GLU A 144 -6.46 23.47 22.22
C GLU A 144 -7.30 22.42 21.49
N SER A 145 -8.56 22.23 21.91
CA SER A 145 -9.42 21.18 21.39
C SER A 145 -9.84 21.42 19.94
N GLY A 146 -9.78 22.67 19.42
CA GLY A 146 -10.01 23.07 18.01
C GLY A 146 -11.35 22.64 17.37
N SER A 147 -12.11 21.82 18.05
CA SER A 147 -13.29 21.11 17.61
C SER A 147 -14.17 21.10 18.84
N PHE A 148 -15.19 21.95 18.83
CA PHE A 148 -16.33 21.81 19.70
C PHE A 148 -16.96 20.43 19.38
N MET A 149 -16.51 19.37 20.05
CA MET A 149 -17.11 18.05 19.92
C MET A 149 -18.33 18.01 20.82
N LEU A 150 -19.44 18.55 20.31
CA LEU A 150 -20.76 18.14 20.75
C LEU A 150 -20.95 16.69 20.31
N GLU A 151 -20.47 15.72 21.09
CA GLU A 151 -21.05 14.38 21.06
C GLU A 151 -21.97 14.26 22.29
N GLU A 152 -23.22 13.85 22.04
CA GLU A 152 -24.37 13.86 22.96
C GLU A 152 -24.23 12.91 24.17
N ASP A 153 -23.24 12.01 24.19
CA ASP A 153 -23.05 11.04 25.29
C ASP A 153 -21.79 11.35 26.12
N SER A 154 -21.89 12.35 27.01
CA SER A 154 -20.78 12.76 27.92
C SER A 154 -20.26 11.64 28.85
N VAL A 155 -20.97 10.51 28.95
CA VAL A 155 -20.64 9.36 29.80
C VAL A 155 -19.53 8.48 29.22
N MET A 156 -19.34 8.50 27.90
CA MET A 156 -18.41 7.59 27.21
C MET A 156 -17.33 8.33 26.42
N SER A 157 -17.13 9.63 26.59
CA SER A 157 -16.16 10.39 25.80
C SER A 157 -15.37 11.35 26.66
N THR A 158 -14.07 11.43 26.37
CA THR A 158 -13.15 12.45 26.90
C THR A 158 -12.83 13.52 25.85
N GLY A 159 -13.22 13.29 24.60
CA GLY A 159 -12.83 14.06 23.42
C GLY A 159 -11.48 13.62 22.84
N TYR A 160 -10.47 13.41 23.68
CA TYR A 160 -9.12 13.00 23.26
C TYR A 160 -8.99 11.50 22.95
N ASP A 161 -9.85 10.67 23.52
CA ASP A 161 -9.99 9.25 23.15
C ASP A 161 -10.32 9.09 21.66
N LEU A 162 -11.14 9.98 21.09
CA LEU A 162 -11.41 9.99 19.66
C LEU A 162 -10.19 10.47 18.85
N LEU A 163 -9.39 11.41 19.37
CA LEU A 163 -8.14 11.81 18.71
C LEU A 163 -7.15 10.65 18.67
N ALA A 164 -7.01 9.88 19.76
CA ALA A 164 -6.23 8.65 19.80
C ALA A 164 -6.75 7.61 18.79
N ALA A 165 -8.07 7.38 18.74
CA ALA A 165 -8.68 6.48 17.77
C ALA A 165 -8.42 6.92 16.32
N ARG A 166 -8.50 8.22 16.04
CA ARG A 166 -8.20 8.80 14.72
C ARG A 166 -6.74 8.59 14.33
N LEU A 167 -5.80 8.69 15.28
CA LEU A 167 -4.39 8.41 15.02
C LEU A 167 -4.20 6.94 14.60
N ILE A 168 -4.73 6.00 15.38
CA ILE A 168 -4.65 4.56 15.10
C ILE A 168 -5.24 4.26 13.71
N ALA A 169 -6.42 4.79 13.42
CA ALA A 169 -7.08 4.64 12.13
C ALA A 169 -6.24 5.21 10.98
N ALA A 170 -5.63 6.38 11.18
CA ALA A 170 -4.80 7.03 10.17
C ALA A 170 -3.52 6.24 9.88
N GLU A 171 -2.85 5.67 10.89
CA GLU A 171 -1.66 4.84 10.71
C GLU A 171 -1.97 3.59 9.89
N MET A 172 -3.05 2.88 10.23
CA MET A 172 -3.53 1.73 9.46
C MET A 172 -3.90 2.12 8.02
N LEU A 173 -4.61 3.23 7.86
CA LEU A 173 -5.06 3.72 6.55
C LEU A 173 -3.89 4.14 5.67
N LEU A 174 -2.89 4.85 6.20
CA LEU A 174 -1.70 5.23 5.44
C LEU A 174 -0.93 3.98 4.98
N GLY A 175 -0.83 2.95 5.81
CA GLY A 175 -0.26 1.65 5.42
C GLY A 175 -1.04 0.99 4.27
N TYR A 176 -2.37 0.99 4.35
CA TYR A 176 -3.25 0.49 3.28
C TYR A 176 -3.09 1.28 1.97
N LEU A 177 -3.16 2.62 2.03
CA LEU A 177 -3.05 3.48 0.85
C LEU A 177 -1.67 3.37 0.19
N ASN A 178 -0.59 3.27 0.97
CA ASN A 178 0.74 3.01 0.44
C ASN A 178 0.79 1.73 -0.40
N ARG A 179 0.21 0.62 0.11
CA ARG A 179 0.12 -0.63 -0.66
C ARG A 179 -0.69 -0.46 -1.94
N LYS A 180 -1.85 0.21 -1.90
CA LYS A 180 -2.67 0.45 -3.11
C LYS A 180 -1.96 1.32 -4.13
N VAL A 181 -1.15 2.30 -3.71
CA VAL A 181 -0.33 3.11 -4.62
C VAL A 181 0.77 2.28 -5.27
N LEU A 182 1.40 1.36 -4.53
CA LEU A 182 2.40 0.43 -5.07
C LEU A 182 1.77 -0.56 -6.06
N LEU A 183 0.65 -1.18 -5.70
CA LEU A 183 -0.10 -2.08 -6.59
C LEU A 183 -0.60 -1.35 -7.85
N ALA A 184 -0.99 -0.07 -7.74
CA ALA A 184 -1.34 0.74 -8.91
C ALA A 184 -0.11 1.13 -9.77
N MET A 185 1.11 1.10 -9.22
CA MET A 185 2.34 1.23 -10.00
C MET A 185 2.67 -0.06 -10.73
N GLU A 186 2.51 -1.22 -10.07
CA GLU A 186 2.69 -2.54 -10.67
C GLU A 186 1.61 -2.84 -11.72
N GLY A 187 0.36 -2.41 -11.48
CA GLY A 187 -0.75 -2.50 -12.43
C GLY A 187 -0.60 -1.61 -13.67
N ALA A 188 0.28 -0.61 -13.65
CA ALA A 188 0.69 0.13 -14.85
C ALA A 188 1.70 -0.67 -15.71
N TYR A 189 2.31 -1.72 -15.14
CA TYR A 189 3.18 -2.68 -15.83
C TYR A 189 2.54 -4.07 -15.99
N ALA A 190 1.31 -4.28 -15.53
CA ALA A 190 0.50 -5.43 -15.89
C ALA A 190 -0.04 -5.26 -17.32
N VAL A 191 0.86 -5.14 -18.29
CA VAL A 191 0.58 -5.68 -19.62
C VAL A 191 0.34 -7.15 -19.36
N GLN A 192 -0.85 -7.64 -19.68
CA GLN A 192 -1.13 -9.07 -19.77
C GLN A 192 0.06 -9.69 -20.50
N GLU A 193 0.93 -10.45 -19.79
CA GLU A 193 2.16 -11.00 -20.35
C GLU A 193 1.76 -11.91 -21.52
N LYS A 194 1.69 -11.34 -22.72
CA LYS A 194 1.82 -12.13 -23.92
C LYS A 194 3.27 -12.57 -23.89
N GLU A 195 3.48 -13.83 -23.56
CA GLU A 195 4.78 -14.46 -23.70
C GLU A 195 5.27 -14.22 -25.14
N HIS A 196 6.31 -13.39 -25.25
CA HIS A 196 6.87 -13.01 -26.54
C HIS A 196 8.01 -13.98 -26.84
N HIS A 197 7.91 -14.71 -27.94
CA HIS A 197 8.89 -15.71 -28.30
C HIS A 197 9.80 -15.19 -29.42
N TRP A 198 11.11 -15.43 -29.33
CA TRP A 198 12.01 -15.19 -30.45
C TRP A 198 11.70 -16.19 -31.57
N THR A 199 11.34 -15.67 -32.74
CA THR A 199 10.92 -16.49 -33.88
C THR A 199 11.98 -16.64 -34.96
N ASP A 200 13.06 -15.88 -34.90
CA ASP A 200 14.17 -15.98 -35.85
C ASP A 200 15.23 -17.01 -35.38
N ARG A 201 16.31 -17.16 -36.13
CA ARG A 201 17.41 -18.08 -35.80
C ARG A 201 18.15 -17.64 -34.55
N LYS A 202 18.65 -18.60 -33.75
CA LYS A 202 19.50 -18.32 -32.58
C LYS A 202 20.69 -17.41 -32.94
N ALA A 203 21.31 -17.62 -34.10
CA ALA A 203 22.43 -16.79 -34.56
C ALA A 203 22.06 -15.31 -34.75
N ALA A 204 20.82 -14.99 -35.10
CA ALA A 204 20.35 -13.60 -35.22
C ALA A 204 20.25 -12.93 -33.85
N ALA A 205 19.72 -13.65 -32.84
CA ALA A 205 19.69 -13.17 -31.46
C ALA A 205 21.11 -12.96 -30.90
N VAL A 206 22.03 -13.91 -31.15
CA VAL A 206 23.44 -13.77 -30.74
C VAL A 206 24.10 -12.56 -31.41
N GLU A 207 23.84 -12.33 -32.70
CA GLU A 207 24.37 -11.16 -33.41
C GLU A 207 23.87 -9.84 -32.81
N LEU A 208 22.59 -9.76 -32.45
CA LEU A 208 21.97 -8.60 -31.80
C LEU A 208 22.56 -8.37 -30.40
N ILE A 209 22.71 -9.41 -29.60
CA ILE A 209 23.30 -9.35 -28.25
C ILE A 209 24.74 -8.81 -28.31
N TYR A 210 25.57 -9.35 -29.20
CA TYR A 210 26.93 -8.85 -29.39
C TYR A 210 26.97 -7.43 -29.94
N GLY A 211 26.01 -7.05 -30.79
CA GLY A 211 25.86 -5.67 -31.27
C GLY A 211 25.55 -4.68 -30.14
N ILE A 212 24.58 -5.00 -29.28
CA ILE A 212 24.22 -4.20 -28.10
C ILE A 212 25.40 -4.08 -27.13
N TRP A 213 26.07 -5.21 -26.88
CA TRP A 213 27.25 -5.27 -26.01
C TRP A 213 28.39 -4.40 -26.56
N ALA A 214 28.69 -4.50 -27.86
CA ALA A 214 29.75 -3.72 -28.51
C ALA A 214 29.46 -2.21 -28.51
N MET A 215 28.19 -1.82 -28.55
CA MET A 215 27.78 -0.41 -28.46
C MET A 215 27.82 0.13 -27.03
N GLY A 216 27.90 -0.73 -26.01
CA GLY A 216 27.90 -0.33 -24.60
C GLY A 216 26.59 0.32 -24.15
N SER A 217 25.48 0.04 -24.85
CA SER A 217 24.20 0.76 -24.67
C SER A 217 23.45 0.42 -23.38
N VAL A 218 23.90 -0.59 -22.63
CA VAL A 218 23.23 -1.09 -21.42
C VAL A 218 24.16 -0.92 -20.22
N ASP A 219 23.59 -0.45 -19.10
CA ASP A 219 24.29 -0.19 -17.82
C ASP A 219 25.55 0.69 -17.93
N ASN A 220 25.53 1.64 -18.87
CA ASN A 220 26.68 2.48 -19.22
C ASN A 220 27.90 1.65 -19.67
N GLY A 221 27.67 0.58 -20.43
CA GLY A 221 28.71 -0.30 -20.97
C GLY A 221 29.31 -1.28 -19.96
N ARG A 222 28.71 -1.43 -18.78
CA ARG A 222 29.23 -2.30 -17.70
C ARG A 222 28.62 -3.70 -17.69
N VAL A 223 27.60 -3.94 -18.49
CA VAL A 223 26.94 -5.25 -18.56
C VAL A 223 27.85 -6.28 -19.23
N SER A 224 27.88 -7.49 -18.67
CA SER A 224 28.60 -8.61 -19.27
C SER A 224 27.80 -9.25 -20.40
N ILE A 225 28.49 -9.95 -21.30
CA ILE A 225 27.83 -10.69 -22.39
C ILE A 225 26.92 -11.80 -21.84
N VAL A 226 27.30 -12.43 -20.73
CA VAL A 226 26.52 -13.50 -20.09
C VAL A 226 25.21 -12.96 -19.52
N GLU A 227 25.26 -11.80 -18.87
CA GLU A 227 24.05 -11.13 -18.35
C GLU A 227 23.10 -10.75 -19.49
N LEU A 228 23.61 -10.20 -20.60
CA LEU A 228 22.78 -9.90 -21.77
C LEU A 228 22.15 -11.14 -22.39
N VAL A 229 22.88 -12.26 -22.43
CA VAL A 229 22.35 -13.54 -22.91
C VAL A 229 21.22 -14.01 -22.02
N MET A 230 21.41 -14.05 -20.70
CA MET A 230 20.36 -14.46 -19.75
C MET A 230 19.11 -13.59 -19.87
N LEU A 231 19.27 -12.26 -20.03
CA LEU A 231 18.16 -11.34 -20.23
C LEU A 231 17.39 -11.66 -21.52
N PHE A 232 18.09 -11.95 -22.61
CA PHE A 232 17.45 -12.30 -23.89
C PHE A 232 16.74 -13.65 -23.85
N GLU A 233 17.34 -14.66 -23.20
CA GLU A 233 16.72 -15.98 -23.03
C GLU A 233 15.43 -15.88 -22.20
N GLN A 234 15.46 -15.09 -21.13
CA GLN A 234 14.31 -14.87 -20.26
C GLN A 234 13.21 -14.06 -20.95
N MET A 235 13.55 -12.95 -21.62
CA MET A 235 12.55 -12.06 -22.22
C MET A 235 11.90 -12.64 -23.48
N PHE A 236 12.64 -13.46 -24.24
CA PHE A 236 12.15 -13.97 -25.53
C PHE A 236 11.95 -15.49 -25.56
N HIS A 237 11.99 -16.16 -24.41
CA HIS A 237 11.78 -17.61 -24.27
C HIS A 237 12.57 -18.45 -25.29
N ILE A 238 13.86 -18.12 -25.44
CA ILE A 238 14.78 -18.77 -26.37
C ILE A 238 15.94 -19.37 -25.59
N ASP A 239 16.35 -20.58 -25.97
CA ASP A 239 17.62 -21.16 -25.51
C ASP A 239 18.71 -20.81 -26.54
N LEU A 240 19.72 -20.03 -26.16
CA LEU A 240 20.79 -19.59 -27.06
C LEU A 240 21.97 -20.55 -27.05
N GLY A 241 22.11 -21.39 -26.03
CA GLY A 241 23.18 -22.39 -25.91
C GLY A 241 24.57 -21.76 -25.93
N ASP A 242 25.51 -22.35 -26.68
CA ASP A 242 26.88 -21.83 -26.78
C ASP A 242 26.97 -20.60 -27.71
N VAL A 243 26.74 -19.44 -27.09
CA VAL A 243 26.80 -18.12 -27.72
C VAL A 243 28.20 -17.76 -28.21
N TYR A 244 29.26 -18.26 -27.56
CA TYR A 244 30.64 -17.96 -27.96
C TYR A 244 31.01 -18.73 -29.23
N HIS A 245 30.68 -20.02 -29.30
CA HIS A 245 30.86 -20.81 -30.51
C HIS A 245 30.05 -20.24 -31.68
N THR A 246 28.80 -19.83 -31.41
CA THR A 246 27.95 -19.18 -32.42
C THR A 246 28.58 -17.89 -32.92
N PHE A 247 29.12 -17.05 -32.05
CA PHE A 247 29.83 -15.82 -32.44
C PHE A 247 31.11 -16.08 -33.26
N ILE A 248 31.90 -17.10 -32.90
CA ILE A 248 33.07 -17.51 -33.68
C ILE A 248 32.65 -17.95 -35.10
N SER A 249 31.57 -18.71 -35.22
CA SER A 249 31.02 -19.13 -36.51
C SER A 249 30.58 -17.93 -37.37
N MET A 250 29.98 -16.91 -36.75
CA MET A 250 29.60 -15.67 -37.45
C MET A 250 30.82 -14.91 -38.00
N ARG A 251 31.90 -14.82 -37.23
CA ARG A 251 33.15 -14.17 -37.65
C ARG A 251 33.78 -14.82 -38.89
N ASN A 252 33.54 -16.11 -39.09
CA ASN A 252 34.10 -16.91 -40.18
C ASN A 252 33.23 -16.95 -41.46
N ARG A 253 32.08 -16.25 -41.48
CA ARG A 253 31.22 -16.16 -42.67
C ARG A 253 31.93 -15.42 -43.82
N LYS A 254 31.85 -15.96 -45.04
CA LYS A 254 32.46 -15.37 -46.26
C LYS A 254 31.65 -14.22 -46.88
N ASN A 255 30.35 -14.15 -46.59
CA ASN A 255 29.44 -13.11 -47.11
C ASN A 255 29.46 -11.89 -46.17
N SER A 256 28.40 -11.70 -45.37
CA SER A 256 28.39 -10.70 -44.30
C SER A 256 28.59 -11.35 -42.93
N ARG A 257 29.45 -10.73 -42.11
CA ARG A 257 29.69 -11.08 -40.70
C ARG A 257 28.56 -10.59 -39.80
N THR A 258 27.80 -9.58 -40.24
CA THR A 258 26.70 -8.92 -39.53
C THR A 258 25.41 -8.95 -40.35
N ALA A 259 25.11 -10.11 -40.94
CA ALA A 259 24.03 -10.27 -41.91
C ALA A 259 22.64 -9.90 -41.34
N TYR A 260 22.39 -10.16 -40.05
CA TYR A 260 21.11 -9.84 -39.43
C TYR A 260 20.98 -8.33 -39.16
N LEU A 261 22.03 -7.69 -38.65
CA LEU A 261 22.04 -6.25 -38.40
C LEU A 261 21.96 -5.44 -39.70
N ASP A 262 22.62 -5.91 -40.76
CA ASP A 262 22.55 -5.30 -42.09
C ASP A 262 21.09 -5.31 -42.61
N GLN A 263 20.42 -6.47 -42.52
CA GLN A 263 19.02 -6.62 -42.92
C GLN A 263 18.07 -5.82 -42.01
N MET A 264 18.33 -5.77 -40.71
CA MET A 264 17.55 -4.97 -39.75
C MET A 264 17.60 -3.49 -40.10
N LYS A 265 18.80 -2.96 -40.40
CA LYS A 265 18.99 -1.57 -40.82
C LYS A 265 18.23 -1.27 -42.10
N GLU A 266 18.36 -2.11 -43.12
CA GLU A 266 17.68 -1.93 -44.41
C GLU A 266 16.15 -1.89 -44.23
N ARG A 267 15.59 -2.84 -43.48
CA ARG A 267 14.14 -2.89 -43.20
C ARG A 267 13.66 -1.70 -42.39
N LEU A 268 14.46 -1.23 -41.43
CA LEU A 268 14.11 -0.06 -40.61
C LEU A 268 14.08 1.21 -41.45
N LEU A 269 15.10 1.43 -42.29
CA LEU A 269 15.16 2.59 -43.20
C LEU A 269 13.97 2.60 -44.16
N LYS A 270 13.67 1.46 -44.79
CA LYS A 270 12.51 1.33 -45.67
C LYS A 270 11.20 1.70 -44.98
N ARG A 271 11.02 1.28 -43.72
CA ARG A 271 9.82 1.59 -42.94
C ARG A 271 9.72 3.07 -42.57
N MET A 272 10.86 3.75 -42.36
CA MET A 272 10.90 5.20 -42.17
C MET A 272 10.51 5.92 -43.46
N ASP A 273 11.11 5.54 -44.59
CA ASP A 273 10.81 6.12 -45.92
C ASP A 273 9.33 5.93 -46.31
N GLU A 274 8.73 4.77 -45.99
CA GLU A 274 7.31 4.48 -46.20
C GLU A 274 6.37 5.30 -45.28
N THR A 275 6.86 5.84 -44.17
CA THR A 275 6.06 6.62 -43.20
C THR A 275 6.16 8.12 -43.47
N ASP A 276 7.27 8.58 -44.06
CA ASP A 276 7.52 9.99 -44.39
C ASP A 276 6.97 10.42 -45.76
N GLY A 277 6.48 9.47 -46.57
CA GLY A 277 5.84 9.70 -47.89
C GLY A 277 4.31 9.67 -47.83
#